data_AF-A0A1V5AXC4-F1
#
_entry.id   AF-A0A1V5AXC4-F1
#
_cell.length_a   1.000
_cell.length_b   1.000
_cell.length_c   1.000
_cell.angle_alpha   90.00
_cell.angle_beta   90.00
_cell.angle_gamma   90.00
#
_symmetry.space_group_name_H-M   'P 1'
#
loop_
_entity.id
_entity.type
_entity.pdbx_description
1 polymer ?
#
loop_
_entity_poly.entity_id
_entity_poly.type
_entity_poly.pdbx_seq_one_letter_code
_entity_poly.pdbx_strand_id
1 'polypeptide(L)'
;MDLVPIFWAAATLAIVTASAILAARRGPEIAVGVFASLTVLANLLAVKTISFGPFIAPAAVLVYASTFLLTDILSELFGKEKARLAVWTGLAANVVMLVSVLIALRWSASPLMDPGLASSFDVVYGFAPRVVAASMVAYLASQHHDVWAYHFWKEKTGGRRLWLRNNASTAASQAIDTLIFISLAFYGLLPNSVLVQMMVGQYAIKLLIAALDTPFIYLAVAAAKRTG
;
A
#
# COMPACT_ATOMS: atom_id res chain seq x y z
N MET A 1 -25.77 -4.68 -1.40
CA MET A 1 -24.32 -4.57 -1.12
C MET A 1 -23.74 -3.65 -2.17
N ASP A 2 -23.00 -2.62 -1.76
CA ASP A 2 -22.25 -1.78 -2.70
C ASP A 2 -21.13 -2.63 -3.33
N LEU A 3 -21.17 -2.82 -4.64
CA LEU A 3 -20.19 -3.65 -5.38
C LEU A 3 -18.92 -2.87 -5.72
N VAL A 4 -18.92 -1.54 -5.53
CA VAL A 4 -17.79 -0.67 -5.88
C VAL A 4 -16.48 -1.10 -5.20
N PRO A 5 -16.43 -1.42 -3.89
CA PRO A 5 -15.18 -1.85 -3.25
C PRO A 5 -14.64 -3.16 -3.81
N ILE A 6 -15.53 -4.09 -4.18
CA ILE A 6 -15.15 -5.39 -4.75
C ILE A 6 -14.57 -5.21 -6.15
N PHE A 7 -15.25 -4.43 -7.00
CA PHE A 7 -14.77 -4.12 -8.34
C PHE A 7 -13.43 -3.37 -8.28
N TRP A 8 -13.30 -2.40 -7.37
CA TRP A 8 -12.06 -1.65 -7.22
C TRP A 8 -10.90 -2.54 -6.74
N ALA A 9 -11.13 -3.42 -5.76
CA ALA A 9 -10.12 -4.38 -5.33
C ALA A 9 -9.65 -5.28 -6.47
N ALA A 10 -10.59 -5.85 -7.23
CA ALA A 10 -10.28 -6.69 -8.39
C ALA A 10 -9.51 -5.91 -9.47
N ALA A 11 -9.93 -4.69 -9.78
CA ALA A 11 -9.27 -3.82 -10.74
C ALA A 11 -7.83 -3.48 -10.32
N THR A 12 -7.62 -3.11 -9.05
CA THR A 12 -6.29 -2.81 -8.52
C THR A 12 -5.38 -4.04 -8.58
N LEU A 13 -5.84 -5.21 -8.12
CA LEU A 13 -5.06 -6.45 -8.18
C LEU A 13 -4.72 -6.84 -9.64
N ALA A 14 -5.67 -6.67 -10.56
CA ALA A 14 -5.45 -6.91 -11.98
C ALA A 14 -4.40 -5.94 -12.58
N ILE A 15 -4.47 -4.64 -12.25
CA ILE A 15 -3.50 -3.64 -12.70
C ILE A 15 -2.09 -3.97 -12.18
N VAL A 16 -1.97 -4.31 -10.89
CA VAL A 16 -0.69 -4.71 -10.28
C VAL A 16 -0.12 -5.96 -10.94
N THR A 17 -0.97 -6.94 -11.20
CA THR A 17 -0.56 -8.18 -11.86
C THR A 17 -0.10 -7.92 -13.29
N ALA A 18 -0.86 -7.12 -14.04
CA ALA A 18 -0.52 -6.75 -15.41
C ALA A 18 0.77 -5.93 -15.48
N SER A 19 0.99 -5.00 -14.55
CA SER A 19 2.22 -4.21 -14.49
C SER A 19 3.44 -5.07 -14.16
N ALA A 20 3.28 -6.07 -13.28
CA ALA A 20 4.35 -7.01 -12.96
C ALA A 20 4.68 -7.94 -14.16
N ILE A 21 3.68 -8.41 -14.90
CA ILE A 21 3.88 -9.19 -16.14
C ILE A 21 4.60 -8.33 -17.19
N LEU A 22 4.21 -7.06 -17.33
CA LEU A 22 4.87 -6.14 -18.24
C LEU A 22 6.31 -5.87 -17.81
N ALA A 23 6.55 -5.73 -16.51
CA ALA A 23 7.88 -5.57 -15.94
C ALA A 23 8.78 -6.78 -16.26
N ALA A 24 8.25 -8.01 -16.20
CA ALA A 24 8.98 -9.21 -16.61
C ALA A 24 9.46 -9.17 -18.08
N ARG A 25 8.74 -8.46 -18.95
CA ARG A 25 9.06 -8.35 -20.39
C ARG A 25 9.93 -7.16 -20.75
N ARG A 26 9.83 -6.05 -20.00
CA ARG A 26 10.38 -4.75 -20.40
C ARG A 26 11.37 -4.16 -19.39
N GLY A 27 11.40 -4.69 -18.16
CA GLY A 27 12.28 -4.25 -17.10
C GLY A 27 11.55 -4.01 -15.77
N PRO A 28 12.20 -4.25 -14.62
CA PRO A 28 11.61 -4.07 -13.29
C PRO A 28 11.18 -2.62 -13.00
N GLU A 29 11.68 -1.64 -13.76
CA GLU A 29 11.41 -0.21 -13.62
C GLU A 29 9.91 0.10 -13.71
N ILE A 30 9.16 -0.65 -14.52
CA ILE A 30 7.71 -0.49 -14.65
C ILE A 30 7.02 -0.81 -13.32
N ALA A 31 7.34 -1.97 -12.72
CA ALA A 31 6.76 -2.38 -11.45
C ALA A 31 7.21 -1.45 -10.30
N VAL A 32 8.46 -0.99 -10.31
CA VAL A 32 8.97 0.02 -9.36
C VAL A 32 8.19 1.33 -9.47
N GLY A 33 7.92 1.81 -10.68
CA GLY A 33 7.14 3.02 -10.93
C GLY A 33 5.69 2.88 -10.49
N VAL A 34 5.02 1.76 -10.84
CA VAL A 34 3.65 1.49 -10.39
C VAL A 34 3.58 1.41 -8.87
N PHE A 35 4.54 0.73 -8.23
CA PHE A 35 4.62 0.65 -6.79
C PHE A 35 4.70 2.05 -6.15
N ALA A 36 5.57 2.94 -6.66
CA ALA A 36 5.67 4.31 -6.19
C ALA A 36 4.34 5.07 -6.35
N SER A 37 3.66 4.94 -7.49
CA SER A 37 2.35 5.55 -7.71
C SER A 37 1.28 5.05 -6.73
N LEU A 38 1.24 3.74 -6.46
CA LEU A 38 0.28 3.14 -5.51
C LEU A 38 0.49 3.69 -4.09
N THR A 39 1.74 3.83 -3.65
CA THR A 39 2.02 4.36 -2.30
C THR A 39 1.58 5.82 -2.15
N VAL A 40 1.83 6.67 -3.17
CA VAL A 40 1.37 8.06 -3.20
C VAL A 40 -0.16 8.13 -3.18
N LEU A 41 -0.83 7.35 -4.03
CA LEU A 41 -2.29 7.28 -4.08
C LEU A 41 -2.89 6.80 -2.75
N ALA A 42 -2.28 5.81 -2.11
CA ALA A 42 -2.71 5.34 -0.80
C ALA A 42 -2.69 6.47 0.24
N ASN A 43 -1.63 7.29 0.26
CA ASN A 43 -1.56 8.41 1.19
C ASN A 43 -2.62 9.49 0.92
N LEU A 44 -2.88 9.83 -0.35
CA LEU A 44 -3.91 10.81 -0.72
C LEU A 44 -5.33 10.31 -0.39
N LEU A 45 -5.58 9.01 -0.56
CA LEU A 45 -6.90 8.40 -0.32
C LEU A 45 -7.15 8.03 1.15
N ALA A 46 -6.13 8.08 2.02
CA ALA A 46 -6.22 7.64 3.40
C ALA A 46 -7.22 8.45 4.25
N VAL A 47 -7.47 9.71 3.88
CA VAL A 47 -8.44 10.58 4.56
C VAL A 47 -9.89 10.15 4.34
N LYS A 48 -10.18 9.49 3.21
CA LYS A 48 -11.53 9.01 2.91
C LYS A 48 -11.77 7.72 3.69
N THR A 49 -12.69 7.74 4.66
CA THR A 49 -13.17 6.52 5.30
C THR A 49 -14.29 5.88 4.47
N ILE A 50 -14.29 4.54 4.44
CA ILE A 50 -15.30 3.71 3.79
C ILE A 50 -15.82 2.67 4.78
N SER A 51 -17.06 2.23 4.56
CA SER A 51 -17.67 1.12 5.28
C SER A 51 -17.73 -0.11 4.38
N PHE A 52 -17.28 -1.25 4.88
CA PHE A 52 -17.35 -2.54 4.20
C PHE A 52 -17.94 -3.59 5.14
N GLY A 53 -19.24 -3.82 5.03
CA GLY A 53 -19.99 -4.61 6.00
C GLY A 53 -19.89 -4.00 7.40
N PRO A 54 -19.47 -4.77 8.44
CA PRO A 54 -19.31 -4.25 9.79
C PRO A 54 -17.98 -3.51 10.01
N PHE A 55 -17.09 -3.46 9.01
CA PHE A 55 -15.75 -2.90 9.16
C PHE A 55 -15.65 -1.48 8.61
N ILE A 56 -14.89 -0.64 9.29
CA ILE A 56 -14.55 0.72 8.86
C ILE A 56 -13.05 0.75 8.58
N ALA A 57 -12.67 1.27 7.42
CA ALA A 57 -11.27 1.43 7.03
C ALA A 57 -11.07 2.65 6.13
N PRO A 58 -9.84 3.16 6.03
CA PRO A 58 -9.46 4.09 4.96
C PRO A 58 -9.69 3.47 3.58
N ALA A 59 -10.18 4.24 2.61
CA ALA A 59 -10.33 3.83 1.21
C ALA A 59 -9.01 3.35 0.62
N ALA A 60 -7.90 3.93 1.09
CA ALA A 60 -6.53 3.56 0.74
C ALA A 60 -6.16 2.10 1.03
N VAL A 61 -6.89 1.38 1.89
CA VAL A 61 -6.53 0.02 2.30
C VAL A 61 -6.37 -0.94 1.12
N LEU A 62 -7.21 -0.80 0.10
CA LEU A 62 -7.17 -1.64 -1.11
C LEU A 62 -5.91 -1.36 -1.94
N VAL A 63 -5.64 -0.08 -2.19
CA VAL A 63 -4.48 0.39 -2.95
C VAL A 63 -3.19 0.01 -2.22
N TYR A 64 -3.14 0.24 -0.91
CA TYR A 64 -1.96 -0.06 -0.11
C TYR A 64 -1.70 -1.56 0.00
N ALA A 65 -2.72 -2.39 0.23
CA ALA A 65 -2.54 -3.85 0.29
C ALA A 65 -1.93 -4.41 -1.01
N SER A 66 -2.33 -3.87 -2.17
CA SER A 66 -1.77 -4.28 -3.46
C SER A 66 -0.27 -4.01 -3.65
N THR A 67 0.31 -3.11 -2.84
CA THR A 67 1.76 -2.85 -2.85
C THR A 67 2.55 -4.07 -2.36
N PHE A 68 2.02 -4.83 -1.39
CA PHE A 68 2.64 -6.06 -0.90
C PHE A 68 2.71 -7.11 -2.00
N LEU A 69 1.59 -7.35 -2.71
CA LEU A 69 1.57 -8.22 -3.88
C LEU A 69 2.65 -7.84 -4.91
N LEU A 70 2.76 -6.55 -5.24
CA LEU A 70 3.75 -6.09 -6.22
C LEU A 70 5.19 -6.30 -5.74
N THR A 71 5.44 -6.08 -4.44
CA THR A 71 6.77 -6.25 -3.82
C THR A 71 7.16 -7.72 -3.71
N ASP A 72 6.20 -8.60 -3.44
CA ASP A 72 6.37 -10.05 -3.43
C ASP A 72 6.65 -10.58 -4.85
N ILE A 73 5.93 -10.10 -5.87
CA ILE A 73 6.21 -10.45 -7.27
C ILE A 73 7.60 -9.93 -7.69
N LEU A 74 7.95 -8.71 -7.32
CA LEU A 74 9.28 -8.14 -7.58
C LEU A 74 10.38 -8.98 -6.91
N SER A 75 10.19 -9.37 -5.65
CA SER A 75 11.11 -10.22 -4.90
C SER A 75 11.26 -11.59 -5.54
N GLU A 76 10.18 -12.13 -6.10
CA GLU A 76 10.19 -13.43 -6.76
C GLU A 76 10.88 -13.40 -8.13
N LEU A 77 10.58 -12.40 -8.95
CA LEU A 77 11.05 -12.31 -10.35
C LEU A 77 12.42 -11.68 -10.49
N PHE A 78 12.72 -10.68 -9.67
CA PHE A 78 13.92 -9.85 -9.80
C PHE A 78 14.79 -9.83 -8.55
N GLY A 79 14.37 -10.55 -7.49
CA GLY A 79 15.12 -10.67 -6.25
C GLY A 79 14.99 -9.47 -5.32
N LYS A 80 15.64 -9.62 -4.17
CA LYS A 80 15.55 -8.72 -3.01
C LYS A 80 15.95 -7.28 -3.32
N GLU A 81 16.95 -7.09 -4.18
CA GLU A 81 17.50 -5.77 -4.47
C GLU A 81 16.51 -4.89 -5.21
N LYS A 82 15.81 -5.43 -6.23
CA LYS A 82 14.80 -4.68 -6.97
C LYS A 82 13.54 -4.44 -6.16
N ALA A 83 13.15 -5.36 -5.28
CA ALA A 83 12.08 -5.13 -4.32
C ALA A 83 12.44 -4.00 -3.33
N ARG A 84 13.66 -4.00 -2.77
CA ARG A 84 14.15 -2.89 -1.93
C ARG A 84 14.22 -1.56 -2.69
N LEU A 85 14.64 -1.59 -3.95
CA LEU A 85 14.64 -0.39 -4.79
C LEU A 85 13.23 0.18 -4.92
N ALA A 86 12.23 -0.66 -5.19
CA ALA A 86 10.82 -0.22 -5.19
C ALA A 86 10.45 0.46 -3.87
N VAL A 87 10.84 -0.13 -2.74
CA VAL A 87 10.57 0.43 -1.42
C VAL A 87 11.19 1.84 -1.27
N TRP A 88 12.45 2.03 -1.67
CA TRP A 88 13.11 3.33 -1.61
C TRP A 88 12.52 4.35 -2.60
N THR A 89 12.17 3.93 -3.82
CA THR A 89 11.52 4.80 -4.81
C THR A 89 10.14 5.25 -4.34
N GLY A 90 9.36 4.36 -3.72
CA GLY A 90 8.08 4.72 -3.10
C GLY A 90 8.25 5.75 -1.99
N LEU A 91 9.26 5.58 -1.12
CA LEU A 91 9.57 6.58 -0.09
C LEU A 91 9.89 7.95 -0.70
N ALA A 92 10.79 7.98 -1.68
CA ALA A 92 11.19 9.22 -2.35
C ALA A 92 9.98 9.91 -3.01
N ALA A 93 9.11 9.14 -3.68
CA ALA A 93 7.89 9.68 -4.30
C ALA A 93 6.93 10.30 -3.26
N ASN A 94 6.80 9.69 -2.08
CA ASN A 94 5.99 10.25 -0.99
C ASN A 94 6.58 11.53 -0.40
N VAL A 95 7.90 11.64 -0.30
CA VAL A 95 8.57 12.89 0.10
C VAL A 95 8.26 14.00 -0.90
N VAL A 96 8.39 13.72 -2.20
CA VAL A 96 8.06 14.69 -3.26
C VAL A 96 6.60 15.14 -3.12
N MET A 97 5.67 14.20 -3.02
CA MET A 97 4.25 14.51 -2.83
C MET A 97 4.01 15.35 -1.57
N LEU A 98 4.62 15.00 -0.43
CA LEU A 98 4.45 15.72 0.83
C LEU A 98 4.92 17.17 0.72
N VAL A 99 6.11 17.39 0.15
CA VAL A 99 6.65 18.74 -0.05
C VAL A 99 5.72 19.55 -0.96
N SER A 100 5.25 18.98 -2.07
CA SER A 100 4.32 19.66 -2.97
C SER A 100 3.00 20.02 -2.29
N VAL A 101 2.41 19.11 -1.51
CA VAL A 101 1.17 19.37 -0.77
C VAL A 101 1.37 20.47 0.29
N LEU A 102 2.48 20.44 1.03
CA LEU A 102 2.79 21.46 2.03
C LEU A 102 2.98 22.85 1.41
N ILE A 103 3.63 22.93 0.26
CA ILE A 103 3.77 24.19 -0.49
C ILE A 103 2.39 24.67 -0.96
N ALA A 104 1.58 23.78 -1.54
CA ALA A 104 0.24 24.13 -2.01
C ALA A 104 -0.66 24.66 -0.89
N LEU A 105 -0.65 24.03 0.29
CA LEU A 105 -1.41 24.48 1.47
C LEU A 105 -0.97 25.86 2.00
N ARG A 106 0.28 26.24 1.78
CA ARG A 106 0.81 27.54 2.20
C ARG A 106 0.65 28.62 1.14
N TRP A 107 0.42 28.24 -0.11
CA TRP A 107 0.23 29.16 -1.21
C TRP A 107 -1.17 29.75 -1.13
N SER A 108 -1.28 31.07 -1.02
CA SER A 108 -2.57 31.75 -1.00
C SER A 108 -3.44 31.36 -2.20
N ALA A 109 -4.68 30.96 -1.93
CA ALA A 109 -5.66 30.66 -2.96
C ALA A 109 -5.88 31.86 -3.89
N SER A 110 -6.14 31.57 -5.16
CA SER A 110 -6.48 32.61 -6.14
C SER A 110 -7.80 33.28 -5.75
N PRO A 111 -7.96 34.61 -5.95
CA PRO A 111 -9.25 35.27 -5.79
C PRO A 111 -10.36 34.72 -6.70
N LEU A 112 -10.00 33.99 -7.75
CA LEU A 112 -10.93 33.33 -8.68
C LEU A 112 -11.38 31.94 -8.20
N MET A 113 -10.75 31.40 -7.15
CA MET A 113 -11.10 30.09 -6.61
C MET A 113 -12.33 30.21 -5.72
N ASP A 114 -13.23 29.24 -5.84
CA ASP A 114 -14.37 29.14 -4.92
C ASP A 114 -13.86 29.00 -3.46
N PRO A 115 -14.33 29.86 -2.52
CA PRO A 115 -13.88 29.81 -1.13
C PRO A 115 -14.21 28.48 -0.42
N GLY A 116 -15.31 27.83 -0.78
CA GLY A 116 -15.69 26.52 -0.26
C GLY A 116 -14.74 25.42 -0.71
N LEU A 117 -14.31 25.46 -1.96
CA LEU A 117 -13.28 24.55 -2.48
C LEU A 117 -11.92 24.78 -1.83
N ALA A 118 -11.51 26.03 -1.62
CA ALA A 118 -10.24 26.36 -0.98
C ALA A 118 -10.19 25.83 0.47
N SER A 119 -11.23 26.09 1.25
CA SER A 119 -11.35 25.57 2.62
C SER A 119 -11.41 24.04 2.67
N SER A 120 -12.10 23.41 1.71
CA SER A 120 -12.15 21.94 1.62
C SER A 120 -10.77 21.34 1.32
N PHE A 121 -9.97 21.98 0.46
CA PHE A 121 -8.60 21.57 0.17
C PHE A 121 -7.73 21.60 1.43
N ASP A 122 -7.83 22.69 2.21
CA ASP A 122 -7.09 22.85 3.46
C ASP A 122 -7.48 21.81 4.51
N VAL A 123 -8.78 21.48 4.63
CA VAL A 123 -9.25 20.44 5.55
C VAL A 123 -8.76 19.05 5.13
N VAL A 124 -8.87 18.72 3.84
CA VAL A 124 -8.49 17.41 3.29
C VAL A 124 -6.99 17.17 3.41
N TYR A 125 -6.17 18.16 3.01
CA TYR A 125 -4.72 18.01 2.93
C TYR A 125 -3.99 18.54 4.17
N GLY A 126 -4.61 19.35 5.02
CA GLY A 126 -4.01 19.82 6.27
C GLY A 126 -3.68 18.69 7.25
N PHE A 127 -4.40 17.57 7.18
CA PHE A 127 -4.10 16.35 7.94
C PHE A 127 -3.01 15.49 7.29
N ALA A 128 -2.71 15.70 6.00
CA ALA A 128 -1.77 14.88 5.23
C ALA A 128 -0.37 14.80 5.84
N PRO A 129 0.25 15.87 6.39
CA PRO A 129 1.62 15.77 6.90
C PRO A 129 1.77 14.73 8.02
N ARG A 130 0.79 14.67 8.93
CA ARG A 130 0.80 13.70 10.03
C ARG A 130 0.60 12.27 9.51
N VAL A 131 -0.37 12.08 8.61
CA VAL A 131 -0.66 10.77 8.00
C VAL A 131 0.52 10.27 7.18
N VAL A 132 1.12 11.13 6.37
CA VAL A 132 2.25 10.78 5.51
C VAL A 132 3.48 10.44 6.36
N ALA A 133 3.78 11.21 7.40
CA ALA A 133 4.88 10.88 8.32
C ALA A 133 4.65 9.52 9.00
N ALA A 134 3.45 9.26 9.52
CA ALA A 134 3.09 7.97 10.10
C ALA A 134 3.20 6.82 9.09
N SER A 135 2.70 7.04 7.87
CA SER A 135 2.74 6.10 6.75
C SER A 135 4.19 5.77 6.37
N MET A 136 5.05 6.77 6.20
CA MET A 136 6.47 6.57 5.87
C MET A 136 7.19 5.72 6.90
N VAL A 137 6.97 5.94 8.20
CA VAL A 137 7.59 5.14 9.27
C VAL A 137 7.05 3.71 9.27
N ALA A 138 5.73 3.54 9.20
CA ALA A 138 5.08 2.24 9.18
C ALA A 138 5.49 1.41 7.96
N TYR A 139 5.49 2.04 6.79
CA TYR A 139 5.91 1.50 5.51
C TYR A 139 7.38 1.07 5.53
N LEU A 140 8.30 1.90 6.04
CA LEU A 140 9.71 1.57 6.08
C LEU A 140 9.96 0.31 6.92
N ALA A 141 9.33 0.22 8.10
CA ALA A 141 9.45 -0.95 8.94
C ALA A 141 8.80 -2.19 8.31
N SER A 142 7.57 -2.06 7.82
CA SER A 142 6.78 -3.18 7.31
C SER A 142 7.30 -3.72 5.99
N GLN A 143 7.62 -2.87 5.00
CA GLN A 143 8.07 -3.32 3.68
C GLN A 143 9.48 -3.94 3.74
N HIS A 144 10.37 -3.40 4.56
CA HIS A 144 11.68 -4.03 4.78
C HIS A 144 11.54 -5.39 5.46
N HIS A 145 10.65 -5.48 6.46
CA HIS A 145 10.31 -6.75 7.08
C HIS A 145 9.71 -7.71 6.06
N ASP A 146 8.84 -7.24 5.17
CA ASP A 146 8.15 -8.05 4.18
C ASP A 146 9.12 -8.71 3.21
N VAL A 147 9.97 -7.91 2.59
CA VAL A 147 11.02 -8.39 1.68
C VAL A 147 11.97 -9.35 2.41
N TRP A 148 12.31 -9.10 3.68
CA TRP A 148 13.13 -10.03 4.45
C TRP A 148 12.38 -11.35 4.75
N ALA A 149 11.15 -11.27 5.25
CA ALA A 149 10.35 -12.41 5.65
C ALA A 149 10.00 -13.30 4.44
N TYR A 150 9.72 -12.69 3.29
CA TYR A 150 9.45 -13.41 2.05
C TYR A 150 10.63 -14.31 1.66
N HIS A 151 11.84 -13.75 1.66
CA HIS A 151 13.07 -14.49 1.36
C HIS A 151 13.39 -15.53 2.44
N PHE A 152 13.19 -15.21 3.72
CA PHE A 152 13.33 -16.17 4.82
C PHE A 152 12.43 -17.41 4.63
N TRP A 153 11.15 -17.21 4.32
CA TRP A 153 10.22 -18.31 4.06
C TRP A 153 10.55 -19.05 2.76
N LYS A 154 11.06 -18.36 1.73
CA LYS A 154 11.52 -18.97 0.48
C LYS A 154 12.67 -19.95 0.73
N GLU A 155 13.68 -19.54 1.49
CA GLU A 155 14.82 -20.37 1.87
C GLU A 155 14.38 -21.55 2.74
N LYS A 156 13.59 -21.29 3.79
CA LYS A 156 13.11 -22.32 4.72
C LYS A 156 12.23 -23.39 4.07
N THR A 157 11.50 -23.04 3.01
CA THR A 157 10.61 -23.96 2.29
C THR A 157 11.25 -24.58 1.05
N GLY A 158 12.53 -24.30 0.78
CA GLY A 158 13.21 -24.74 -0.44
C GLY A 158 12.52 -24.28 -1.72
N GLY A 159 11.86 -23.11 -1.67
CA GLY A 159 11.15 -22.51 -2.79
C GLY A 159 9.79 -23.13 -3.15
N ARG A 160 9.37 -24.24 -2.53
CA ARG A 160 8.21 -25.05 -2.99
C ARG A 160 6.83 -24.47 -2.69
N ARG A 161 6.70 -23.58 -1.70
CA ARG A 161 5.40 -23.06 -1.22
C ARG A 161 5.28 -21.55 -1.40
N LEU A 162 4.98 -21.12 -2.64
CA LEU A 162 4.81 -19.70 -2.98
C LEU A 162 3.68 -19.04 -2.17
N TRP A 163 2.50 -19.68 -2.07
CA TRP A 163 1.39 -19.15 -1.27
C TRP A 163 1.76 -18.90 0.19
N LEU A 164 2.56 -19.79 0.79
CA LEU A 164 2.90 -19.73 2.20
C LEU A 164 3.81 -18.53 2.46
N ARG A 165 4.86 -18.37 1.64
CA ARG A 165 5.78 -17.23 1.83
C ARG A 165 5.08 -15.89 1.59
N ASN A 166 4.24 -15.78 0.56
CA ASN A 166 3.44 -14.59 0.25
C ASN A 166 2.51 -14.20 1.41
N ASN A 167 1.70 -15.14 1.90
CA ASN A 167 0.75 -14.83 2.97
C ASN A 167 1.46 -14.63 4.32
N ALA A 168 2.49 -15.42 4.63
CA ALA A 168 3.16 -15.32 5.93
C ALA A 168 4.04 -14.07 6.04
N SER A 169 4.72 -13.64 4.97
CA SER A 169 5.42 -12.35 4.95
C SER A 169 4.40 -11.23 5.10
N THR A 170 3.40 -11.20 4.21
CA THR A 170 2.41 -10.13 4.15
C THR A 170 1.64 -9.99 5.47
N ALA A 171 1.19 -11.09 6.08
CA ALA A 171 0.46 -11.05 7.35
C ALA A 171 1.30 -10.42 8.48
N ALA A 172 2.55 -10.86 8.65
CA ALA A 172 3.41 -10.33 9.71
C ALA A 172 3.77 -8.85 9.45
N SER A 173 4.08 -8.50 8.20
CA SER A 173 4.43 -7.13 7.81
C SER A 173 3.25 -6.17 7.94
N GLN A 174 2.04 -6.59 7.57
CA GLN A 174 0.84 -5.77 7.70
C GLN A 174 0.42 -5.57 9.15
N ALA A 175 0.74 -6.50 10.06
CA ALA A 175 0.56 -6.29 11.50
C ALA A 175 1.47 -5.17 12.00
N ILE A 176 2.77 -5.21 11.64
CA ILE A 176 3.75 -4.16 11.96
C ILE A 176 3.28 -2.82 11.41
N ASP A 177 2.90 -2.78 10.13
CA ASP A 177 2.40 -1.59 9.46
C ASP A 177 1.21 -0.98 10.19
N THR A 178 0.19 -1.79 10.47
CA THR A 178 -1.08 -1.32 11.03
C THR A 178 -0.90 -0.81 12.45
N LEU A 179 -0.07 -1.47 13.26
CA LEU A 179 0.25 -1.03 14.61
C LEU A 179 0.99 0.31 14.61
N ILE A 180 2.05 0.45 13.80
CA ILE A 180 2.84 1.69 13.73
C ILE A 180 1.99 2.83 13.15
N PHE A 181 1.32 2.58 12.03
CA PHE A 181 0.55 3.61 11.31
C PHE A 181 -0.55 4.18 12.19
N ILE A 182 -1.41 3.34 12.76
CA ILE A 182 -2.55 3.84 13.54
C ILE A 182 -2.08 4.53 14.80
N SER A 183 -1.02 4.03 15.44
CA SER A 183 -0.43 4.68 16.61
C SER A 183 0.09 6.08 16.27
N LEU A 184 0.90 6.23 15.22
CA LEU A 184 1.47 7.54 14.88
C LEU A 184 0.42 8.51 14.29
N ALA A 185 -0.46 8.01 13.43
CA ALA A 185 -1.44 8.84 12.72
C ALA A 185 -2.55 9.34 13.64
N PHE A 186 -3.04 8.52 14.60
CA PHE A 186 -4.28 8.82 15.31
C PHE A 186 -4.18 8.88 16.84
N TYR A 187 -3.04 8.50 17.45
CA TYR A 187 -2.88 8.59 18.90
C TYR A 187 -3.01 10.03 19.41
N GLY A 188 -3.78 10.22 20.49
CA GLY A 188 -4.11 11.54 21.04
C GLY A 188 -5.15 12.33 20.24
N LEU A 189 -5.64 11.81 19.11
CA LEU A 189 -6.77 12.38 18.36
C LEU A 189 -8.07 11.60 18.57
N LEU A 190 -7.97 10.27 18.72
CA LEU A 190 -9.11 9.38 18.90
C LEU A 190 -9.03 8.63 20.25
N PRO A 191 -10.16 8.19 20.82
CA PRO A 191 -10.18 7.33 22.00
C PRO A 191 -9.41 6.02 21.76
N ASN A 192 -8.70 5.53 22.78
CA ASN A 192 -7.91 4.30 22.67
C ASN A 192 -8.74 3.08 22.23
N SER A 193 -10.01 3.00 22.64
CA SER A 193 -10.93 1.94 22.21
C SER A 193 -11.18 1.96 20.70
N VAL A 194 -11.30 3.16 20.11
CA VAL A 194 -11.47 3.36 18.66
C VAL A 194 -10.19 2.98 17.92
N LEU A 195 -9.01 3.33 18.46
CA LEU A 195 -7.73 2.95 17.85
C LEU A 195 -7.57 1.43 17.75
N VAL A 196 -7.91 0.69 18.81
CA VAL A 196 -7.86 -0.78 18.82
C VAL A 196 -8.85 -1.37 17.81
N GLN A 197 -10.07 -0.83 17.73
CA GLN A 197 -11.05 -1.27 16.73
C GLN A 197 -10.55 -1.03 15.30
N MET A 198 -9.94 0.13 15.03
CA MET A 198 -9.33 0.44 13.73
C MET A 198 -8.18 -0.52 13.41
N MET A 199 -7.32 -0.83 14.38
CA MET A 199 -6.21 -1.78 14.19
C MET A 199 -6.71 -3.17 13.81
N VAL A 200 -7.67 -3.69 14.56
CA VAL A 200 -8.23 -5.03 14.30
C VAL A 200 -8.97 -5.06 12.96
N GLY A 201 -9.83 -4.07 12.70
CA GLY A 201 -10.60 -4.00 11.46
C GLY A 201 -9.73 -3.86 10.22
N GLN A 202 -8.76 -2.94 10.26
CA GLN A 202 -7.83 -2.73 9.16
C GLN A 202 -6.95 -3.96 8.92
N TYR A 203 -6.43 -4.58 9.97
CA TYR A 203 -5.62 -5.78 9.84
C TYR A 203 -6.42 -6.95 9.26
N ALA A 204 -7.66 -7.17 9.71
CA ALA A 204 -8.53 -8.22 9.19
C ALA A 204 -8.83 -8.04 7.70
N ILE A 205 -9.14 -6.82 7.25
CA ILE A 205 -9.35 -6.51 5.83
C ILE A 205 -8.09 -6.79 5.03
N LYS A 206 -6.92 -6.35 5.50
CA LYS A 206 -5.67 -6.55 4.76
C LYS A 206 -5.29 -8.03 4.68
N LEU A 207 -5.53 -8.83 5.72
CA LEU A 207 -5.35 -10.29 5.68
C LEU A 207 -6.28 -10.96 4.67
N LEU A 208 -7.54 -10.52 4.58
CA LEU A 208 -8.47 -11.03 3.57
C LEU A 208 -7.95 -10.74 2.16
N ILE A 209 -7.44 -9.52 1.93
CA ILE A 209 -6.84 -9.15 0.63
C ILE A 209 -5.60 -10.00 0.34
N ALA A 210 -4.74 -10.24 1.33
CA ALA A 210 -3.56 -11.10 1.18
C ALA A 210 -3.93 -12.55 0.81
N ALA A 211 -5.00 -13.09 1.38
CA ALA A 211 -5.50 -14.40 0.97
C ALA A 211 -6.01 -14.39 -0.49
N LEU A 212 -6.70 -13.32 -0.89
CA LEU A 212 -7.27 -13.15 -2.23
C LEU A 212 -6.22 -12.84 -3.30
N ASP A 213 -5.06 -12.30 -2.94
CA ASP A 213 -3.98 -11.99 -3.88
C ASP A 213 -3.20 -13.24 -4.34
N THR A 214 -3.33 -14.35 -3.61
CA THR A 214 -2.61 -15.60 -3.86
C THR A 214 -2.78 -16.11 -5.31
N PRO A 215 -3.98 -16.21 -5.90
CA PRO A 215 -4.09 -16.59 -7.32
C PRO A 215 -3.37 -15.63 -8.28
N PHE A 216 -3.30 -14.34 -7.94
CA PHE A 216 -2.68 -13.31 -8.78
C PHE A 216 -1.16 -13.41 -8.81
N ILE A 217 -0.51 -13.66 -7.66
CA ILE A 217 0.95 -13.88 -7.65
C ILE A 217 1.34 -15.12 -8.46
N TYR A 218 0.58 -16.21 -8.37
CA TYR A 218 0.82 -17.39 -9.20
C TYR A 218 0.66 -17.09 -10.68
N LEU A 219 -0.37 -16.32 -11.05
CA LEU A 219 -0.60 -15.91 -12.43
C LEU A 219 0.54 -15.03 -12.96
N ALA A 220 0.97 -14.03 -12.18
CA ALA A 220 2.09 -13.17 -12.54
C ALA A 220 3.38 -13.96 -12.78
N VAL A 221 3.73 -14.83 -11.83
CA VAL A 221 4.95 -15.64 -11.90
C VAL A 221 4.91 -16.65 -13.04
N ALA A 222 3.77 -17.32 -13.25
CA ALA A 222 3.61 -18.27 -14.35
C ALA A 222 3.68 -17.59 -15.72
N ALA A 223 3.06 -16.40 -15.86
CA ALA A 223 3.10 -15.63 -17.10
C ALA A 223 4.53 -15.11 -17.39
N ALA A 224 5.23 -14.63 -16.37
CA ALA A 224 6.61 -14.14 -16.49
C ALA A 224 7.59 -15.25 -16.93
N LYS A 225 7.45 -16.47 -16.37
CA LYS A 225 8.27 -17.63 -16.74
C LYS A 225 8.04 -18.14 -18.17
N ARG A 226 6.92 -17.81 -18.80
CA ARG A 226 6.64 -18.17 -20.20
C ARG A 226 7.23 -17.19 -21.21
N THR A 227 7.72 -16.04 -20.75
CA THR A 227 8.18 -14.94 -21.60
C THR A 227 9.70 -14.72 -21.57
N GLY A 228 10.42 -15.45 -20.73
CA GLY A 228 11.88 -15.55 -20.73
C GLY A 228 12.30 -16.95 -21.13
#